data_AF-A0A519ZF13-F1
#
_entry.id   AF-A0A519ZF13-F1
#
_cell.length_a   1.000
_cell.length_b   1.000
_cell.length_c   1.000
_cell.angle_alpha   90.00
_cell.angle_beta   90.00
_cell.angle_gamma   90.00
#
_symmetry.space_group_name_H-M   'P 1'
#
loop_
_entity.id
_entity.type
_entity.pdbx_description
1 polymer ?
#
loop_
_entity_poly.entity_id
_entity_poly.type
_entity_poly.pdbx_seq_one_letter_code
_entity_poly.pdbx_strand_id
1 'polypeptide(L)'
;MNTTTLSAITQTTASGGGSISADGGASITSRGVCWSNTTTTPTILNSKTIDGAGIGTFTSQLAGLTVGTTYYVRAYATNSIGTAYGTARSFTTSATTVPTGITTNTLTSITQTAAVSGGNISTDGGASITSRGVCWSSTNSNPTIANSRTLDGTGIGSFTSSLTGLVAGTNYYVRAYATNSAGTAYGQVRTFTTLPNLSVGSAYQGGVIAYILVSGDPGYIAGQTHGLIATTSNQSTGAQWGCSGTSISGTSTTLGTGVNNTAAIVGSCATTGIAAAICNNLSSGGYTDWYLPSRDELARLYLNRLAIGGFSNTVYWSSSQFSTTTSWTISFSTGASGNTVTKNTLSYVRAIRKF
;
A
#
# COMPACT_ATOMS: atom_id res chain seq x y z
N MET A 1 -56.66 16.40 -25.53
CA MET A 1 -55.52 16.32 -24.60
C MET A 1 -54.48 15.36 -25.15
N ASN A 2 -53.19 15.65 -24.97
CA ASN A 2 -52.09 14.75 -25.35
C ASN A 2 -51.16 14.50 -24.16
N THR A 3 -50.61 13.29 -24.05
CA THR A 3 -49.51 12.98 -23.11
C THR A 3 -48.19 13.22 -23.82
N THR A 4 -47.27 13.97 -23.22
CA THR A 4 -45.93 14.20 -23.80
C THR A 4 -45.05 12.95 -23.66
N THR A 5 -44.04 12.82 -24.53
CA THR A 5 -43.00 11.80 -24.37
C THR A 5 -42.23 12.03 -23.08
N LEU A 6 -41.82 10.94 -22.43
CA LEU A 6 -41.07 11.04 -21.20
C LEU A 6 -39.59 11.26 -21.49
N SER A 7 -38.94 11.96 -20.57
CA SER A 7 -37.54 12.33 -20.61
C SER A 7 -36.94 12.29 -19.21
N ALA A 8 -35.62 12.53 -19.09
CA ALA A 8 -34.91 12.51 -17.81
C ALA A 8 -35.21 11.26 -16.96
N ILE A 9 -35.30 10.10 -17.63
CA ILE A 9 -35.62 8.83 -16.99
C ILE A 9 -34.40 8.37 -16.20
N THR A 10 -34.56 8.29 -14.89
CA THR A 10 -33.58 7.71 -13.97
C THR A 10 -34.07 6.34 -13.49
N GLN A 11 -33.44 5.81 -12.45
CA GLN A 11 -33.86 4.55 -11.83
C GLN A 11 -35.15 4.69 -11.02
N THR A 12 -35.42 5.88 -10.48
CA THR A 12 -36.56 6.11 -9.55
C THR A 12 -37.41 7.32 -9.90
N THR A 13 -37.04 8.06 -10.94
CA THR A 13 -37.75 9.26 -11.41
C THR A 13 -37.86 9.32 -12.93
N ALA A 14 -38.81 10.10 -13.43
CA ALA A 14 -38.91 10.48 -14.84
C ALA A 14 -39.65 11.82 -14.96
N SER A 15 -39.39 12.55 -16.05
CA SER A 15 -40.15 13.75 -16.41
C SER A 15 -41.16 13.43 -17.51
N GLY A 16 -42.38 13.94 -17.36
CA GLY A 16 -43.46 13.81 -18.35
C GLY A 16 -44.32 15.07 -18.40
N GLY A 17 -45.57 14.93 -18.82
CA GLY A 17 -46.54 16.02 -18.86
C GLY A 17 -47.63 15.81 -19.88
N GLY A 18 -48.26 16.91 -20.28
CA GLY A 18 -49.33 16.89 -21.27
C GLY A 18 -49.69 18.28 -21.79
N SER A 19 -50.57 18.27 -22.79
CA SER A 19 -51.19 19.48 -23.32
C SER A 19 -52.71 19.37 -23.33
N ILE A 20 -53.38 20.42 -22.88
CA ILE A 20 -54.84 20.54 -22.81
C ILE A 20 -55.24 21.68 -23.75
N SER A 21 -55.91 21.34 -24.86
CA SER A 21 -56.31 22.28 -25.91
C SER A 21 -57.74 22.82 -25.74
N ALA A 22 -58.57 22.16 -24.94
CA ALA A 22 -59.95 22.56 -24.63
C ALA A 22 -60.33 22.03 -23.25
N ASP A 23 -61.22 22.74 -22.56
CA ASP A 23 -61.70 22.41 -21.21
C ASP A 23 -62.98 21.57 -21.20
N GLY A 24 -63.56 21.31 -22.38
CA GLY A 24 -64.76 20.48 -22.53
C GLY A 24 -66.02 21.13 -21.97
N GLY A 25 -66.07 22.47 -21.88
CA GLY A 25 -67.25 23.23 -21.47
C GLY A 25 -67.34 23.51 -19.97
N ALA A 26 -66.35 23.11 -19.16
CA ALA A 26 -66.22 23.50 -17.76
C ALA A 26 -64.74 23.66 -17.38
N SER A 27 -64.43 24.66 -16.56
CA SER A 27 -63.05 24.98 -16.19
C SER A 27 -62.33 23.78 -15.55
N ILE A 28 -61.14 23.48 -16.05
CA ILE A 28 -60.27 22.43 -15.50
C ILE A 28 -59.82 22.82 -14.09
N THR A 29 -60.18 22.00 -13.10
CA THR A 29 -59.87 22.20 -11.67
C THR A 29 -58.60 21.47 -11.22
N SER A 30 -58.19 20.41 -11.93
CA SER A 30 -56.94 19.69 -11.67
C SER A 30 -56.40 19.06 -12.94
N ARG A 31 -55.08 19.10 -13.14
CA ARG A 31 -54.38 18.38 -14.20
C ARG A 31 -53.12 17.73 -13.67
N GLY A 32 -52.60 16.75 -14.40
CA GLY A 32 -51.34 16.11 -14.08
C GLY A 32 -51.11 14.88 -14.92
N VAL A 33 -50.23 14.00 -14.45
CA VAL A 33 -49.92 12.71 -15.06
C VAL A 33 -50.25 11.61 -14.07
N CYS A 34 -50.91 10.54 -14.52
CA CYS A 34 -51.12 9.31 -13.78
C CYS A 34 -50.29 8.16 -14.37
N TRP A 35 -49.78 7.26 -13.54
CA TRP A 35 -48.92 6.16 -13.96
C TRP A 35 -49.14 4.87 -13.16
N SER A 36 -48.79 3.74 -13.79
CA SER A 36 -48.89 2.39 -13.21
C SER A 36 -47.88 1.45 -13.86
N ASN A 37 -47.32 0.52 -13.09
CA ASN A 37 -46.48 -0.57 -13.61
C ASN A 37 -47.27 -1.88 -13.87
N THR A 38 -48.57 -1.89 -13.57
CA THR A 38 -49.42 -3.08 -13.73
C THR A 38 -50.57 -2.87 -14.72
N THR A 39 -50.97 -1.62 -14.96
CA THR A 39 -52.08 -1.28 -15.86
C THR A 39 -51.60 -0.44 -17.04
N THR A 40 -51.93 -0.86 -18.26
CA THR A 40 -51.51 -0.19 -19.50
C THR A 40 -52.22 1.13 -19.76
N THR A 41 -53.38 1.33 -19.13
CA THR A 41 -54.20 2.54 -19.21
C THR A 41 -54.46 3.09 -17.80
N PRO A 42 -53.47 3.73 -17.15
CA PRO A 42 -53.63 4.24 -15.80
C PRO A 42 -54.74 5.31 -15.73
N THR A 43 -55.29 5.47 -14.54
CA THR A 43 -56.30 6.48 -14.19
C THR A 43 -55.85 7.26 -12.97
N ILE A 44 -56.63 8.28 -12.58
CA ILE A 44 -56.36 9.05 -11.34
C ILE A 44 -56.51 8.23 -10.04
N LEU A 45 -56.93 6.97 -10.12
CA LEU A 45 -56.91 6.03 -9.00
C LEU A 45 -55.54 5.35 -8.81
N ASN A 46 -54.67 5.40 -9.82
CA ASN A 46 -53.28 5.00 -9.71
C ASN A 46 -52.43 6.16 -9.16
N SER A 47 -51.11 5.98 -9.12
CA SER A 47 -50.18 7.06 -8.78
C SER A 47 -50.36 8.23 -9.73
N LYS A 48 -50.33 9.46 -9.22
CA LYS A 48 -50.51 10.68 -10.02
C LYS A 48 -49.78 11.89 -9.44
N THR A 49 -49.48 12.85 -10.30
CA THR A 49 -49.08 14.22 -9.93
C THR A 49 -50.30 15.14 -9.92
N ILE A 50 -50.17 16.31 -9.30
CA ILE A 50 -51.17 17.40 -9.36
C ILE A 50 -50.42 18.67 -9.76
N ASP A 51 -50.56 19.08 -11.01
CA ASP A 51 -49.75 20.12 -11.68
C ASP A 51 -50.59 21.37 -12.01
N GLY A 52 -51.53 21.67 -11.11
CA GLY A 52 -52.38 22.86 -11.16
C GLY A 52 -53.69 22.67 -11.93
N ALA A 53 -54.19 23.76 -12.51
CA ALA A 53 -55.51 23.88 -13.13
C ALA A 53 -55.42 24.59 -14.50
N GLY A 54 -56.53 24.64 -15.24
CA GLY A 54 -56.62 25.35 -16.52
C GLY A 54 -56.05 24.61 -17.74
N ILE A 55 -56.17 25.25 -18.91
CA ILE A 55 -55.68 24.74 -20.20
C ILE A 55 -54.18 25.00 -20.40
N GLY A 56 -53.61 24.50 -21.49
CA GLY A 56 -52.21 24.70 -21.88
C GLY A 56 -51.32 23.48 -21.63
N THR A 57 -50.02 23.69 -21.76
CA THR A 57 -48.99 22.66 -21.51
C THR A 57 -48.58 22.65 -20.04
N PHE A 58 -48.29 21.47 -19.53
CA PHE A 58 -47.75 21.29 -18.18
C PHE A 58 -46.68 20.19 -18.18
N THR A 59 -45.81 20.24 -17.18
CA THR A 59 -44.77 19.23 -16.93
C THR A 59 -45.03 18.57 -15.59
N SER A 60 -44.64 17.30 -15.49
CA SER A 60 -44.86 16.47 -14.29
C SER A 60 -43.57 15.76 -13.93
N GLN A 61 -43.21 15.75 -12.65
CA GLN A 61 -42.09 14.98 -12.12
C GLN A 61 -42.61 13.72 -11.44
N LEU A 62 -42.33 12.57 -12.04
CA LEU A 62 -42.67 11.26 -11.49
C LEU A 62 -41.54 10.84 -10.55
N ALA A 63 -41.88 10.42 -9.33
CA ALA A 63 -40.94 9.95 -8.32
C ALA A 63 -41.45 8.68 -7.64
N GLY A 64 -40.58 8.00 -6.89
CA GLY A 64 -40.92 6.75 -6.20
C GLY A 64 -41.12 5.57 -7.17
N LEU A 65 -40.52 5.62 -8.35
CA LEU A 65 -40.56 4.53 -9.31
C LEU A 65 -39.63 3.39 -8.88
N THR A 66 -39.99 2.16 -9.22
CA THR A 66 -39.12 0.99 -9.02
C THR A 66 -38.08 0.92 -10.14
N VAL A 67 -36.84 0.56 -9.79
CA VAL A 67 -35.71 0.40 -10.72
C VAL A 67 -35.97 -0.68 -11.77
N GLY A 68 -35.47 -0.49 -13.00
CA GLY A 68 -35.59 -1.45 -14.11
C GLY A 68 -37.02 -1.85 -14.49
N THR A 69 -38.02 -1.02 -14.14
CA THR A 69 -39.44 -1.36 -14.23
C THR A 69 -40.13 -0.55 -15.31
N THR A 70 -40.94 -1.22 -16.13
CA THR A 70 -41.78 -0.57 -17.14
C THR A 70 -43.02 0.04 -16.51
N TYR A 71 -43.27 1.31 -16.80
CA TYR A 71 -44.45 2.05 -16.40
C TYR A 71 -45.24 2.51 -17.62
N TYR A 72 -46.56 2.52 -17.47
CA TYR A 72 -47.50 3.14 -18.38
C TYR A 72 -48.01 4.43 -17.77
N VAL A 73 -48.26 5.43 -18.61
CA VAL A 73 -48.42 6.82 -18.18
C VAL A 73 -49.38 7.58 -19.08
N ARG A 74 -50.23 8.41 -18.47
CA ARG A 74 -51.24 9.24 -19.15
C ARG A 74 -51.38 10.61 -18.48
N ALA A 75 -51.41 11.67 -19.28
CA ALA A 75 -51.90 12.96 -18.82
C ALA A 75 -53.39 12.85 -18.43
N TYR A 76 -53.83 13.60 -17.43
CA TYR A 76 -55.24 13.73 -17.05
C TYR A 76 -55.62 15.19 -16.82
N ALA A 77 -56.91 15.51 -16.96
CA ALA A 77 -57.51 16.75 -16.51
C ALA A 77 -58.93 16.50 -16.02
N THR A 78 -59.25 17.10 -14.89
CA THR A 78 -60.54 16.98 -14.21
C THR A 78 -61.23 18.34 -14.21
N ASN A 79 -62.51 18.35 -14.52
CA ASN A 79 -63.42 19.48 -14.30
C ASN A 79 -64.66 18.99 -13.54
N SER A 80 -65.71 19.82 -13.45
CA SER A 80 -66.96 19.48 -12.75
C SER A 80 -67.76 18.35 -13.42
N ILE A 81 -67.49 18.02 -14.69
CA ILE A 81 -68.18 16.95 -15.44
C ILE A 81 -67.47 15.61 -15.26
N GLY A 82 -66.14 15.60 -15.22
CA GLY A 82 -65.37 14.38 -15.03
C GLY A 82 -63.89 14.53 -15.36
N THR A 83 -63.22 13.39 -15.53
CA THR A 83 -61.79 13.33 -15.85
C THR A 83 -61.56 12.82 -17.28
N ALA A 84 -60.90 13.64 -18.09
CA ALA A 84 -60.39 13.24 -19.40
C ALA A 84 -58.93 12.80 -19.29
N TYR A 85 -58.51 11.94 -20.22
CA TYR A 85 -57.16 11.38 -20.25
C TYR A 85 -56.53 11.51 -21.63
N GLY A 86 -55.20 11.69 -21.64
CA GLY A 86 -54.38 11.67 -22.85
C GLY A 86 -54.11 10.26 -23.36
N THR A 87 -53.31 10.22 -24.43
CA THR A 87 -52.76 8.99 -25.01
C THR A 87 -51.91 8.24 -24.00
N ALA A 88 -52.05 6.92 -23.94
CA ALA A 88 -51.18 6.09 -23.12
C ALA A 88 -49.79 6.02 -23.75
N ARG A 89 -48.77 6.18 -22.92
CA ARG A 89 -47.37 5.95 -23.26
C ARG A 89 -46.75 4.98 -22.27
N SER A 90 -45.60 4.42 -22.61
CA SER A 90 -44.80 3.64 -21.69
C SER A 90 -43.34 4.09 -21.70
N PHE A 91 -42.65 3.79 -20.61
CA PHE A 91 -41.21 3.98 -20.44
C PHE A 91 -40.70 2.95 -19.44
N THR A 92 -39.39 2.68 -19.45
CA THR A 92 -38.75 1.78 -18.48
C THR A 92 -37.69 2.57 -17.72
N THR A 93 -37.73 2.52 -16.39
CA THR A 93 -36.69 3.12 -15.56
C THR A 93 -35.35 2.42 -15.79
N SER A 94 -34.25 3.15 -15.63
CA SER A 94 -32.91 2.57 -15.78
C SER A 94 -32.72 1.42 -14.78
N ALA A 95 -32.00 0.37 -15.19
CA ALA A 95 -31.66 -0.75 -14.30
C ALA A 95 -30.43 -0.41 -13.43
N THR A 96 -30.30 -1.08 -12.28
CA THR A 96 -29.05 -1.08 -11.52
C THR A 96 -27.95 -1.75 -12.35
N THR A 97 -26.76 -1.15 -12.34
CA THR A 97 -25.56 -1.70 -12.97
C THR A 97 -24.50 -1.98 -11.91
N VAL A 98 -23.47 -2.76 -12.25
CA VAL A 98 -22.30 -2.88 -11.39
C VAL A 98 -21.65 -1.49 -11.18
N PRO A 99 -20.90 -1.27 -10.10
CA PRO A 99 -20.26 0.02 -9.87
C PRO A 99 -19.31 0.41 -11.02
N THR A 100 -19.16 1.70 -11.31
CA THR A 100 -18.27 2.17 -12.39
C THR A 100 -17.32 3.27 -11.93
N GLY A 101 -16.26 3.50 -12.72
CA GLY A 101 -15.22 4.48 -12.41
C GLY A 101 -14.41 4.13 -11.16
N ILE A 102 -14.17 2.83 -10.95
CA ILE A 102 -13.28 2.34 -9.90
C ILE A 102 -11.84 2.55 -10.37
N THR A 103 -11.03 3.21 -9.54
CA THR A 103 -9.60 3.34 -9.77
C THR A 103 -8.81 2.61 -8.69
N THR A 104 -7.72 1.98 -9.09
CA THR A 104 -6.73 1.40 -8.16
C THR A 104 -5.62 2.41 -7.91
N ASN A 105 -5.23 2.65 -6.66
CA ASN A 105 -4.12 3.53 -6.31
C ASN A 105 -2.77 2.82 -6.44
N THR A 106 -1.70 3.56 -6.72
CA THR A 106 -0.33 3.02 -6.70
C THR A 106 0.01 2.45 -5.33
N LEU A 107 0.91 1.46 -5.30
CA LEU A 107 1.36 0.90 -4.04
C LEU A 107 2.42 1.77 -3.37
N THR A 108 2.37 1.82 -2.04
CA THR A 108 3.32 2.51 -1.17
C THR A 108 3.66 1.61 0.03
N SER A 109 4.65 2.01 0.83
CA SER A 109 5.04 1.29 2.06
C SER A 109 5.25 -0.22 1.84
N ILE A 110 5.90 -0.58 0.73
CA ILE A 110 6.15 -1.98 0.35
C ILE A 110 7.26 -2.54 1.24
N THR A 111 6.95 -3.61 1.97
CA THR A 111 7.89 -4.38 2.78
C THR A 111 8.07 -5.79 2.19
N GLN A 112 8.73 -6.68 2.93
CA GLN A 112 8.83 -8.09 2.55
C GLN A 112 7.48 -8.82 2.61
N THR A 113 6.57 -8.38 3.47
CA THR A 113 5.34 -9.13 3.81
C THR A 113 4.06 -8.29 3.77
N ALA A 114 4.18 -6.98 3.48
CA ALA A 114 3.05 -6.07 3.42
C ALA A 114 3.23 -4.96 2.38
N ALA A 115 2.13 -4.33 1.99
CA ALA A 115 2.11 -3.12 1.18
C ALA A 115 0.82 -2.33 1.43
N VAL A 116 0.81 -1.04 1.07
CA VAL A 116 -0.38 -0.19 1.15
C VAL A 116 -0.84 0.19 -0.25
N SER A 117 -2.15 0.15 -0.46
CA SER A 117 -2.81 0.60 -1.70
C SER A 117 -4.17 1.21 -1.34
N GLY A 118 -5.12 1.11 -2.26
CA GLY A 118 -6.49 1.57 -2.09
C GLY A 118 -7.14 1.80 -3.43
N GLY A 119 -8.18 2.61 -3.42
CA GLY A 119 -8.85 3.03 -4.64
C GLY A 119 -9.84 4.14 -4.40
N ASN A 120 -10.52 4.52 -5.48
CA ASN A 120 -11.65 5.44 -5.43
C ASN A 120 -12.80 4.87 -6.27
N ILE A 121 -14.02 5.02 -5.77
CA ILE A 121 -15.25 4.62 -6.47
C ILE A 121 -16.03 5.91 -6.79
N SER A 122 -16.23 6.22 -8.06
CA SER A 122 -16.97 7.44 -8.45
C SER A 122 -18.49 7.24 -8.46
N THR A 123 -18.97 6.06 -8.82
CA THR A 123 -20.41 5.76 -8.91
C THR A 123 -20.73 4.37 -8.39
N ASP A 124 -21.87 4.23 -7.74
CA ASP A 124 -22.36 2.97 -7.19
C ASP A 124 -23.21 2.16 -8.18
N GLY A 125 -23.37 2.65 -9.41
CA GLY A 125 -24.19 1.99 -10.43
C GLY A 125 -25.69 1.97 -10.12
N GLY A 126 -26.16 2.77 -9.15
CA GLY A 126 -27.56 2.86 -8.78
C GLY A 126 -28.02 2.02 -7.59
N ALA A 127 -27.11 1.28 -6.96
CA ALA A 127 -27.39 0.58 -5.73
C ALA A 127 -26.20 0.73 -4.78
N SER A 128 -26.49 0.87 -3.49
CA SER A 128 -25.46 1.09 -2.48
C SER A 128 -24.37 0.02 -2.53
N ILE A 129 -23.11 0.46 -2.46
CA ILE A 129 -21.94 -0.43 -2.36
C ILE A 129 -22.00 -1.20 -1.03
N THR A 130 -22.07 -2.52 -1.11
CA THR A 130 -22.12 -3.45 0.03
C THR A 130 -20.75 -3.94 0.48
N SER A 131 -19.74 -3.87 -0.38
CA SER A 131 -18.35 -4.18 -0.04
C SER A 131 -17.38 -3.51 -1.01
N ARG A 132 -16.28 -2.98 -0.48
CA ARG A 132 -15.14 -2.49 -1.28
C ARG A 132 -13.81 -2.92 -0.66
N GLY A 133 -12.77 -2.87 -1.47
CA GLY A 133 -11.41 -3.10 -1.01
C GLY A 133 -10.45 -3.29 -2.18
N VAL A 134 -9.34 -3.96 -1.92
CA VAL A 134 -8.35 -4.35 -2.92
C VAL A 134 -8.22 -5.87 -2.93
N CYS A 135 -8.10 -6.46 -4.11
CA CYS A 135 -7.78 -7.87 -4.31
C CYS A 135 -6.41 -8.03 -4.99
N TRP A 136 -5.67 -9.09 -4.64
CA TRP A 136 -4.33 -9.32 -5.15
C TRP A 136 -4.00 -10.81 -5.35
N SER A 137 -3.04 -11.07 -6.22
CA SER A 137 -2.52 -12.41 -6.50
C SER A 137 -1.09 -12.35 -7.05
N SER A 138 -0.27 -13.34 -6.73
CA SER A 138 1.06 -13.54 -7.35
C SER A 138 1.01 -14.43 -8.60
N THR A 139 -0.13 -15.06 -8.89
CA THR A 139 -0.28 -16.02 -9.99
C THR A 139 -1.35 -15.60 -11.00
N ASN A 140 -2.36 -14.84 -10.58
CA ASN A 140 -3.41 -14.32 -11.45
C ASN A 140 -3.14 -12.85 -11.80
N SER A 141 -2.92 -12.57 -13.10
CA SER A 141 -2.69 -11.22 -13.61
C SER A 141 -3.92 -10.29 -13.54
N ASN A 142 -5.11 -10.86 -13.35
CA ASN A 142 -6.36 -10.15 -13.20
C ASN A 142 -7.07 -10.62 -11.91
N PRO A 143 -6.54 -10.27 -10.73
CA PRO A 143 -7.10 -10.74 -9.47
C PRO A 143 -8.57 -10.35 -9.35
N THR A 144 -9.34 -11.23 -8.71
CA THR A 144 -10.75 -11.01 -8.40
C THR A 144 -10.96 -11.16 -6.90
N ILE A 145 -12.19 -10.93 -6.44
CA ILE A 145 -12.56 -11.18 -5.04
C ILE A 145 -12.47 -12.66 -4.64
N ALA A 146 -12.19 -13.59 -5.56
CA ALA A 146 -11.88 -14.99 -5.23
C ALA A 146 -10.42 -15.20 -4.79
N ASN A 147 -9.55 -14.22 -5.03
CA ASN A 147 -8.17 -14.20 -4.55
C ASN A 147 -8.09 -13.55 -3.15
N SER A 148 -6.86 -13.33 -2.66
CA SER A 148 -6.63 -12.55 -1.44
C SER A 148 -7.23 -11.15 -1.59
N ARG A 149 -7.91 -10.66 -0.55
CA ARG A 149 -8.58 -9.36 -0.58
C ARG A 149 -8.68 -8.71 0.80
N THR A 150 -8.83 -7.40 0.81
CA THR A 150 -9.23 -6.62 1.99
C THR A 150 -10.76 -6.42 2.03
N LEU A 151 -11.28 -5.97 3.17
CA LEU A 151 -12.67 -5.54 3.36
C LEU A 151 -12.66 -4.15 4.00
N ASP A 152 -12.74 -3.11 3.17
CA ASP A 152 -12.53 -1.70 3.56
C ASP A 152 -13.85 -0.89 3.63
N GLY A 153 -14.93 -1.60 3.96
CA GLY A 153 -16.25 -1.03 4.23
C GLY A 153 -17.18 -0.93 3.02
N THR A 154 -18.03 0.10 3.05
CA THR A 154 -19.15 0.35 2.12
C THR A 154 -19.09 1.77 1.56
N GLY A 155 -19.99 2.09 0.62
CA GLY A 155 -20.13 3.44 0.04
C GLY A 155 -19.11 3.79 -1.04
N ILE A 156 -19.31 4.97 -1.65
CA ILE A 156 -18.44 5.55 -2.68
C ILE A 156 -17.27 6.33 -2.07
N GLY A 157 -16.40 6.87 -2.93
CA GLY A 157 -15.26 7.69 -2.53
C GLY A 157 -13.97 6.90 -2.38
N SER A 158 -12.97 7.56 -1.81
CA SER A 158 -11.62 7.02 -1.63
C SER A 158 -11.54 6.10 -0.41
N PHE A 159 -10.68 5.09 -0.50
CA PHE A 159 -10.36 4.17 0.58
C PHE A 159 -8.90 3.72 0.50
N THR A 160 -8.37 3.27 1.63
CA THR A 160 -7.00 2.76 1.78
C THR A 160 -7.05 1.32 2.24
N SER A 161 -6.13 0.49 1.73
CA SER A 161 -6.07 -0.94 2.02
C SER A 161 -4.67 -1.34 2.46
N SER A 162 -4.57 -2.12 3.54
CA SER A 162 -3.32 -2.74 4.00
C SER A 162 -3.26 -4.19 3.57
N LEU A 163 -2.38 -4.49 2.61
CA LEU A 163 -2.11 -5.85 2.13
C LEU A 163 -1.12 -6.51 3.09
N THR A 164 -1.45 -7.67 3.62
CA THR A 164 -0.59 -8.43 4.55
C THR A 164 -0.47 -9.90 4.09
N GLY A 165 0.45 -10.64 4.71
CA GLY A 165 0.68 -12.05 4.36
C GLY A 165 1.29 -12.26 2.97
N LEU A 166 2.03 -11.25 2.48
CA LEU A 166 2.75 -11.35 1.21
C LEU A 166 4.03 -12.17 1.39
N VAL A 167 4.51 -12.75 0.29
CA VAL A 167 5.77 -13.49 0.25
C VAL A 167 6.88 -12.56 -0.25
N ALA A 168 8.01 -12.54 0.45
CA ALA A 168 9.15 -11.69 0.12
C ALA A 168 9.69 -11.95 -1.29
N GLY A 169 10.23 -10.92 -1.95
CA GLY A 169 10.80 -10.99 -3.30
C GLY A 169 9.80 -11.42 -4.40
N THR A 170 8.50 -11.39 -4.13
CA THR A 170 7.46 -11.87 -5.05
C THR A 170 6.76 -10.72 -5.75
N ASN A 171 6.50 -10.87 -7.06
CA ASN A 171 5.69 -9.95 -7.83
C ASN A 171 4.19 -10.25 -7.65
N TYR A 172 3.39 -9.20 -7.49
CA TYR A 172 1.95 -9.27 -7.27
C TYR A 172 1.19 -8.35 -8.22
N TYR A 173 0.02 -8.81 -8.63
CA TYR A 173 -1.00 -8.04 -9.33
C TYR A 173 -2.08 -7.61 -8.35
N VAL A 174 -2.59 -6.39 -8.50
CA VAL A 174 -3.48 -5.73 -7.53
C VAL A 174 -4.58 -4.95 -8.24
N ARG A 175 -5.83 -5.04 -7.75
CA ARG A 175 -6.98 -4.26 -8.24
C ARG A 175 -7.89 -3.83 -7.10
N ALA A 176 -8.32 -2.58 -7.11
CA ALA A 176 -9.48 -2.14 -6.32
C ALA A 176 -10.75 -2.84 -6.83
N TYR A 177 -11.69 -3.13 -5.92
CA TYR A 177 -12.99 -3.70 -6.25
C TYR A 177 -14.11 -3.01 -5.47
N ALA A 178 -15.32 -3.05 -6.02
CA ALA A 178 -16.54 -2.63 -5.35
C ALA A 178 -17.71 -3.53 -5.75
N THR A 179 -18.57 -3.87 -4.80
CA THR A 179 -19.72 -4.77 -4.99
C THR A 179 -21.00 -4.05 -4.59
N ASN A 180 -22.04 -4.18 -5.40
CA ASN A 180 -23.41 -3.80 -5.07
C ASN A 180 -24.35 -4.99 -5.39
N SER A 181 -25.67 -4.76 -5.37
CA SER A 181 -26.65 -5.82 -5.67
C SER A 181 -26.62 -6.33 -7.12
N ALA A 182 -26.08 -5.56 -8.07
CA ALA A 182 -25.92 -5.99 -9.47
C ALA A 182 -24.63 -6.80 -9.70
N GLY A 183 -23.64 -6.72 -8.79
CA GLY A 183 -22.42 -7.52 -8.84
C GLY A 183 -21.17 -6.73 -8.46
N THR A 184 -20.00 -7.28 -8.82
CA THR A 184 -18.69 -6.72 -8.50
C THR A 184 -18.01 -6.14 -9.74
N ALA A 185 -17.52 -4.93 -9.62
CA ALA A 185 -16.65 -4.30 -10.61
C ALA A 185 -15.24 -4.06 -10.03
N TYR A 186 -14.29 -3.79 -10.92
CA TYR A 186 -12.88 -3.70 -10.59
C TYR A 186 -12.22 -2.51 -11.28
N GLY A 187 -11.21 -1.95 -10.62
CA GLY A 187 -10.31 -0.97 -11.22
C GLY A 187 -9.25 -1.59 -12.14
N GLN A 188 -8.36 -0.74 -12.62
CA GLN A 188 -7.20 -1.14 -13.42
C GLN A 188 -6.22 -1.99 -12.60
N VAL A 189 -5.53 -2.90 -13.27
CA VAL A 189 -4.48 -3.72 -12.66
C VAL A 189 -3.26 -2.84 -12.38
N ARG A 190 -2.65 -3.05 -11.21
CA ARG A 190 -1.30 -2.56 -10.89
C ARG A 190 -0.41 -3.72 -10.48
N THR A 191 0.89 -3.53 -10.61
CA THR A 191 1.90 -4.51 -10.24
C THR A 191 2.91 -3.93 -9.26
N PHE A 192 3.41 -4.76 -8.35
CA PHE A 192 4.53 -4.41 -7.48
C PHE A 192 5.29 -5.67 -7.06
N THR A 193 6.55 -5.50 -6.68
CA THR A 193 7.38 -6.56 -6.11
C THR A 193 7.66 -6.22 -4.65
N THR A 194 7.34 -7.14 -3.74
CA THR A 194 7.74 -7.04 -2.33
C THR A 194 9.26 -7.03 -2.20
N LEU A 195 9.78 -6.43 -1.13
CA LEU A 195 11.21 -6.48 -0.86
C LEU A 195 11.71 -7.93 -0.71
N PRO A 196 12.95 -8.24 -1.12
CA PRO A 196 13.51 -9.59 -0.99
C PRO A 196 13.66 -9.98 0.48
N ASN A 197 13.65 -11.28 0.75
CA ASN A 197 13.99 -11.78 2.09
C ASN A 197 15.47 -11.50 2.34
N LEU A 198 15.79 -10.96 3.52
CA LEU A 198 17.16 -10.68 3.89
C LEU A 198 17.75 -11.91 4.59
N SER A 199 18.87 -12.40 4.08
CA SER A 199 19.59 -13.53 4.64
C SER A 199 21.09 -13.22 4.69
N VAL A 200 21.78 -13.78 5.67
CA VAL A 200 23.23 -13.69 5.76
C VAL A 200 23.85 -14.23 4.46
N GLY A 201 24.84 -13.50 3.92
CA GLY A 201 25.49 -13.79 2.64
C GLY A 201 24.86 -13.09 1.42
N SER A 202 23.66 -12.52 1.54
CA SER A 202 23.04 -11.78 0.44
C SER A 202 23.65 -10.38 0.26
N ALA A 203 23.80 -9.94 -0.99
CA ALA A 203 24.21 -8.58 -1.31
C ALA A 203 23.13 -7.58 -0.88
N TYR A 204 23.49 -6.59 -0.07
CA TYR A 204 22.56 -5.60 0.48
C TYR A 204 23.28 -4.30 0.84
N GLN A 205 22.70 -3.17 0.44
CA GLN A 205 23.17 -1.81 0.77
C GLN A 205 24.71 -1.64 0.72
N GLY A 206 25.31 -1.95 -0.42
CA GLY A 206 26.72 -1.71 -0.70
C GLY A 206 27.70 -2.78 -0.19
N GLY A 207 27.22 -3.83 0.47
CA GLY A 207 28.04 -4.95 0.93
C GLY A 207 27.28 -6.27 0.97
N VAL A 208 27.64 -7.12 1.94
CA VAL A 208 27.01 -8.43 2.18
C VAL A 208 26.47 -8.47 3.60
N ILE A 209 25.24 -8.97 3.79
CA ILE A 209 24.67 -9.15 5.13
C ILE A 209 25.54 -10.14 5.90
N ALA A 210 26.21 -9.63 6.94
CA ALA A 210 27.11 -10.40 7.77
C ALA A 210 26.40 -11.03 8.96
N TYR A 211 25.36 -10.37 9.47
CA TYR A 211 24.58 -10.85 10.61
C TYR A 211 23.22 -10.15 10.65
N ILE A 212 22.18 -10.86 11.08
CA ILE A 212 20.85 -10.31 11.35
C ILE A 212 20.63 -10.40 12.86
N LEU A 213 20.24 -9.30 13.48
CA LEU A 213 20.02 -9.24 14.92
C LEU A 213 18.87 -10.16 15.33
N VAL A 214 19.04 -10.84 16.46
CA VAL A 214 18.00 -11.70 17.07
C VAL A 214 17.57 -11.15 18.42
N SER A 215 16.47 -11.68 18.96
CA SER A 215 16.00 -11.30 20.29
C SER A 215 17.11 -11.45 21.34
N GLY A 216 17.37 -10.38 22.09
CA GLY A 216 18.45 -10.30 23.07
C GLY A 216 19.70 -9.56 22.59
N ASP A 217 19.89 -9.37 21.28
CA ASP A 217 20.98 -8.53 20.78
C ASP A 217 20.69 -7.03 21.03
N PRO A 218 21.70 -6.22 21.39
CA PRO A 218 21.56 -4.76 21.43
C PRO A 218 21.09 -4.20 20.08
N GLY A 219 20.01 -3.41 20.10
CA GLY A 219 19.42 -2.82 18.90
C GLY A 219 18.37 -3.69 18.19
N TYR A 220 18.07 -4.90 18.69
CA TYR A 220 16.96 -5.70 18.17
C TYR A 220 15.60 -5.02 18.44
N ILE A 221 14.77 -4.93 17.40
CA ILE A 221 13.39 -4.41 17.48
C ILE A 221 12.47 -5.44 16.85
N ALA A 222 11.49 -5.94 17.62
CA ALA A 222 10.55 -6.94 17.14
C ALA A 222 9.77 -6.42 15.91
N GLY A 223 9.73 -7.24 14.85
CA GLY A 223 9.07 -6.89 13.58
C GLY A 223 9.90 -6.04 12.62
N GLN A 224 11.12 -5.65 12.98
CA GLN A 224 12.07 -4.96 12.10
C GLN A 224 13.30 -5.83 11.84
N THR A 225 13.90 -5.70 10.66
CA THR A 225 15.15 -6.40 10.33
C THR A 225 16.31 -5.42 10.42
N HIS A 226 17.15 -5.58 11.44
CA HIS A 226 18.40 -4.86 11.61
C HIS A 226 19.57 -5.84 11.59
N GLY A 227 20.78 -5.34 11.32
CA GLY A 227 21.94 -6.21 11.26
C GLY A 227 23.26 -5.52 10.96
N LEU A 228 24.23 -6.35 10.60
CA LEU A 228 25.56 -5.93 10.17
C LEU A 228 25.71 -6.25 8.68
N ILE A 229 26.31 -5.32 7.94
CA ILE A 229 26.77 -5.52 6.57
C ILE A 229 28.30 -5.48 6.62
N ALA A 230 28.96 -6.46 6.02
CA ALA A 230 30.40 -6.42 5.79
C ALA A 230 30.70 -5.97 4.36
N THR A 231 31.85 -5.35 4.16
CA THR A 231 32.43 -5.18 2.81
C THR A 231 32.65 -6.55 2.15
N THR A 232 32.83 -6.59 0.82
CA THR A 232 33.05 -7.83 0.05
C THR A 232 34.51 -8.32 0.04
N SER A 233 35.45 -7.47 0.43
CA SER A 233 36.89 -7.76 0.47
C SER A 233 37.55 -7.11 1.69
N ASN A 234 38.77 -7.53 2.03
CA ASN A 234 39.54 -6.92 3.12
C ASN A 234 40.02 -5.53 2.70
N GLN A 235 39.88 -4.54 3.58
CA GLN A 235 40.31 -3.16 3.32
C GLN A 235 41.83 -2.98 3.53
N SER A 236 42.45 -3.88 4.31
CA SER A 236 43.90 -3.95 4.45
C SER A 236 44.33 -5.37 4.84
N THR A 237 45.52 -5.75 4.38
CA THR A 237 46.22 -6.99 4.74
C THR A 237 47.31 -6.76 5.79
N GLY A 238 47.49 -5.53 6.28
CA GLY A 238 48.56 -5.19 7.20
C GLY A 238 48.45 -3.76 7.72
N ALA A 239 47.47 -3.52 8.59
CA ALA A 239 47.32 -2.25 9.30
C ALA A 239 47.68 -2.41 10.78
N GLN A 240 48.22 -1.36 11.39
CA GLN A 240 48.36 -1.27 12.84
C GLN A 240 47.02 -0.91 13.47
N TRP A 241 46.83 -1.30 14.74
CA TRP A 241 45.73 -0.76 15.53
C TRP A 241 46.00 0.71 15.89
N GLY A 242 47.27 1.05 16.16
CA GLY A 242 47.74 2.43 16.38
C GLY A 242 47.94 2.81 17.84
N CYS A 243 48.65 3.92 18.09
CA CYS A 243 48.79 4.54 19.41
C CYS A 243 49.11 3.56 20.56
N SER A 244 50.05 2.66 20.32
CA SER A 244 50.58 1.77 21.36
C SER A 244 51.22 2.59 22.48
N GLY A 245 50.86 2.28 23.72
CA GLY A 245 51.24 3.05 24.91
C GLY A 245 50.18 4.05 25.38
N THR A 246 49.18 4.36 24.54
CA THR A 246 48.08 5.28 24.87
C THR A 246 46.79 4.52 25.12
N SER A 247 46.07 4.89 26.18
CA SER A 247 44.72 4.38 26.44
C SER A 247 43.69 5.18 25.63
N ILE A 248 42.85 4.50 24.86
CA ILE A 248 41.71 5.07 24.16
C ILE A 248 40.46 4.78 25.01
N SER A 249 39.92 5.82 25.66
CA SER A 249 38.72 5.71 26.49
C SER A 249 37.46 5.45 25.65
N GLY A 250 36.46 4.81 26.25
CA GLY A 250 35.16 4.60 25.62
C GLY A 250 35.06 3.43 24.64
N THR A 251 36.13 2.66 24.42
CA THR A 251 36.04 1.42 23.63
C THR A 251 35.45 0.26 24.47
N SER A 252 34.66 -0.60 23.83
CA SER A 252 34.06 -1.80 24.42
C SER A 252 34.16 -3.01 23.49
N THR A 253 33.99 -4.22 24.03
CA THR A 253 33.93 -5.47 23.24
C THR A 253 32.53 -5.79 22.72
N THR A 254 31.49 -5.20 23.32
CA THR A 254 30.08 -5.55 23.15
C THR A 254 29.57 -5.35 21.72
N LEU A 255 28.65 -6.22 21.29
CA LEU A 255 27.94 -6.11 20.03
C LEU A 255 27.29 -4.72 19.88
N GLY A 256 27.49 -4.07 18.74
CA GLY A 256 26.94 -2.74 18.44
C GLY A 256 27.83 -1.55 18.83
N THR A 257 28.95 -1.77 19.52
CA THR A 257 29.82 -0.65 19.95
C THR A 257 30.90 -0.28 18.94
N GLY A 258 31.07 -1.02 17.84
CA GLY A 258 32.17 -0.81 16.89
C GLY A 258 32.20 0.59 16.29
N VAL A 259 31.04 1.20 16.06
CA VAL A 259 30.94 2.58 15.55
C VAL A 259 31.53 3.59 16.54
N ASN A 260 31.15 3.50 17.82
CA ASN A 260 31.63 4.41 18.87
C ASN A 260 33.10 4.15 19.18
N ASN A 261 33.52 2.88 19.19
CA ASN A 261 34.92 2.51 19.34
C ASN A 261 35.77 3.12 18.21
N THR A 262 35.33 2.98 16.96
CA THR A 262 36.05 3.49 15.79
C THR A 262 36.19 5.01 15.86
N ALA A 263 35.12 5.72 16.20
CA ALA A 263 35.15 7.16 16.41
C ALA A 263 36.11 7.57 17.52
N ALA A 264 36.11 6.87 18.66
CA ALA A 264 37.03 7.14 19.76
C ALA A 264 38.51 6.95 19.36
N ILE A 265 38.81 5.90 18.60
CA ILE A 265 40.17 5.64 18.10
C ILE A 265 40.60 6.73 17.13
N VAL A 266 39.78 7.07 16.13
CA VAL A 266 40.11 8.08 15.11
C VAL A 266 40.26 9.47 15.74
N GLY A 267 39.44 9.82 16.74
CA GLY A 267 39.53 11.10 17.43
C GLY A 267 40.72 11.24 18.39
N SER A 268 41.26 10.12 18.89
CA SER A 268 42.29 10.12 19.94
C SER A 268 43.67 9.68 19.43
N CYS A 269 43.76 9.08 18.24
CA CYS A 269 44.99 8.50 17.73
C CYS A 269 45.54 9.25 16.51
N ALA A 270 46.74 9.83 16.65
CA ALA A 270 47.42 10.57 15.58
C ALA A 270 48.20 9.68 14.60
N THR A 271 48.33 8.37 14.87
CA THR A 271 49.01 7.44 13.95
C THR A 271 48.23 7.34 12.64
N THR A 272 48.89 7.58 11.51
CA THR A 272 48.29 7.48 10.18
C THR A 272 48.18 6.02 9.72
N GLY A 273 47.19 5.72 8.86
CA GLY A 273 47.03 4.38 8.29
C GLY A 273 46.55 3.29 9.26
N ILE A 274 46.00 3.67 10.42
CA ILE A 274 45.48 2.72 11.40
C ILE A 274 44.18 2.05 10.95
N ALA A 275 43.93 0.83 11.45
CA ALA A 275 42.78 0.01 11.07
C ALA A 275 41.43 0.72 11.20
N ALA A 276 41.24 1.51 12.27
CA ALA A 276 40.02 2.27 12.49
C ALA A 276 39.81 3.38 11.43
N ALA A 277 40.86 4.13 11.11
CA ALA A 277 40.82 5.20 10.11
C ALA A 277 40.58 4.65 8.69
N ILE A 278 41.15 3.48 8.37
CA ILE A 278 40.89 2.79 7.10
C ILE A 278 39.39 2.51 6.92
N CYS A 279 38.72 2.03 7.97
CA CYS A 279 37.28 1.77 7.91
C CYS A 279 36.47 3.07 7.91
N ASN A 280 36.79 4.01 8.81
CA ASN A 280 36.06 5.27 8.98
C ASN A 280 36.08 6.16 7.73
N ASN A 281 37.18 6.13 6.97
CA ASN A 281 37.34 6.93 5.76
C ASN A 281 36.90 6.19 4.49
N LEU A 282 36.39 4.95 4.62
CA LEU A 282 36.00 4.14 3.49
C LEU A 282 34.73 4.69 2.84
N SER A 283 34.79 4.88 1.53
CA SER A 283 33.60 5.02 0.68
C SER A 283 33.49 3.78 -0.19
N SER A 284 32.45 2.98 0.01
CA SER A 284 32.24 1.72 -0.72
C SER A 284 30.76 1.43 -0.88
N GLY A 285 30.38 0.97 -2.08
CA GLY A 285 28.99 0.60 -2.40
C GLY A 285 27.98 1.75 -2.29
N GLY A 286 28.44 3.01 -2.34
CA GLY A 286 27.61 4.21 -2.16
C GLY A 286 27.45 4.67 -0.70
N TYR A 287 28.16 4.05 0.25
CA TYR A 287 28.05 4.33 1.68
C TYR A 287 29.40 4.75 2.28
N THR A 288 29.35 5.62 3.29
CA THR A 288 30.50 6.22 3.98
C THR A 288 30.47 6.05 5.50
N ASP A 289 29.53 5.27 6.02
CA ASP A 289 29.30 4.99 7.45
C ASP A 289 29.96 3.68 7.91
N TRP A 290 31.05 3.29 7.24
CA TRP A 290 31.80 2.08 7.54
C TRP A 290 32.67 2.28 8.79
N TYR A 291 32.82 1.23 9.59
CA TYR A 291 33.60 1.25 10.82
C TYR A 291 34.31 -0.08 11.09
N LEU A 292 35.30 -0.05 11.99
CA LEU A 292 36.02 -1.24 12.42
C LEU A 292 35.18 -1.97 13.47
N PRO A 293 34.82 -3.25 13.27
CA PRO A 293 33.93 -3.98 14.18
C PRO A 293 34.51 -4.06 15.58
N SER A 294 33.66 -3.95 16.60
CA SER A 294 33.98 -4.41 17.96
C SER A 294 34.31 -5.90 17.96
N ARG A 295 34.91 -6.41 19.04
CA ARG A 295 35.24 -7.83 19.17
C ARG A 295 34.02 -8.72 18.90
N ASP A 296 32.86 -8.40 19.47
CA ASP A 296 31.67 -9.24 19.33
C ASP A 296 31.03 -9.14 17.94
N GLU A 297 31.09 -7.97 17.30
CA GLU A 297 30.69 -7.83 15.88
C GLU A 297 31.62 -8.64 14.98
N LEU A 298 32.93 -8.60 15.22
CA LEU A 298 33.90 -9.39 14.46
C LEU A 298 33.68 -10.90 14.68
N ALA A 299 33.22 -11.31 15.87
CA ALA A 299 32.86 -12.68 16.15
C ALA A 299 31.65 -13.13 15.33
N ARG A 300 30.65 -12.25 15.13
CA ARG A 300 29.53 -12.52 14.20
C ARG A 300 30.01 -12.69 12.76
N LEU A 301 30.98 -11.87 12.32
CA LEU A 301 31.61 -12.03 11.01
C LEU A 301 32.30 -13.38 10.87
N TYR A 302 33.04 -13.84 11.89
CA TYR A 302 33.71 -15.14 11.87
C TYR A 302 32.73 -16.31 11.75
N LEU A 303 31.65 -16.29 12.54
CA LEU A 303 30.62 -17.33 12.49
C LEU A 303 29.98 -17.44 11.10
N ASN A 304 29.84 -16.31 10.41
CA ASN A 304 29.20 -16.21 9.10
C ASN A 304 30.18 -16.10 7.93
N ARG A 305 31.50 -16.29 8.17
CA ARG A 305 32.56 -15.97 7.21
C ARG A 305 32.44 -16.69 5.86
N LEU A 306 31.89 -17.91 5.86
CA LEU A 306 31.69 -18.68 4.64
C LEU A 306 30.60 -18.07 3.75
N ALA A 307 29.51 -17.60 4.35
CA ALA A 307 28.42 -16.94 3.64
C ALA A 307 28.82 -15.54 3.16
N ILE A 308 29.61 -14.81 3.96
CA ILE A 308 30.09 -13.46 3.62
C ILE A 308 31.17 -13.51 2.53
N GLY A 309 32.11 -14.45 2.63
CA GLY A 309 33.23 -14.62 1.70
C GLY A 309 34.34 -13.57 1.82
N GLY A 310 35.45 -13.80 1.11
CA GLY A 310 36.56 -12.85 0.97
C GLY A 310 37.45 -12.69 2.22
N PHE A 311 37.35 -13.59 3.20
CA PHE A 311 38.26 -13.62 4.36
C PHE A 311 39.50 -14.46 4.09
N SER A 312 40.62 -14.06 4.69
CA SER A 312 41.86 -14.84 4.75
C SER A 312 41.94 -15.61 6.07
N ASN A 313 42.62 -16.77 6.08
CA ASN A 313 42.86 -17.54 7.31
C ASN A 313 43.98 -16.90 8.13
N THR A 314 43.68 -15.78 8.78
CA THR A 314 44.63 -14.96 9.55
C THR A 314 43.93 -14.17 10.65
N VAL A 315 44.66 -13.29 11.34
CA VAL A 315 44.17 -12.45 12.43
C VAL A 315 43.59 -11.14 11.90
N TYR A 316 42.39 -10.80 12.39
CA TYR A 316 41.69 -9.55 12.07
C TYR A 316 41.58 -8.65 13.30
N TRP A 317 41.79 -7.35 13.08
CA TRP A 317 41.60 -6.35 14.12
C TRP A 317 40.13 -6.16 14.47
N SER A 318 39.86 -6.02 15.77
CA SER A 318 38.65 -5.35 16.26
C SER A 318 38.97 -3.94 16.72
N SER A 319 37.94 -3.10 16.89
CA SER A 319 38.04 -1.76 17.48
C SER A 319 38.06 -1.77 19.02
N SER A 320 38.09 -2.96 19.65
CA SER A 320 38.02 -3.10 21.10
C SER A 320 39.43 -3.12 21.71
N GLN A 321 39.79 -2.10 22.48
CA GLN A 321 41.05 -2.09 23.21
C GLN A 321 41.05 -3.14 24.34
N PHE A 322 42.20 -3.77 24.60
CA PHE A 322 42.41 -4.56 25.82
C PHE A 322 43.26 -3.81 26.85
N SER A 323 44.40 -3.25 26.41
CA SER A 323 45.31 -2.48 27.25
C SER A 323 45.88 -1.28 26.48
N THR A 324 46.75 -0.50 27.13
CA THR A 324 47.45 0.61 26.44
C THR A 324 48.33 0.10 25.29
N THR A 325 48.81 -1.15 25.33
CA THR A 325 49.74 -1.72 24.33
C THR A 325 49.15 -2.83 23.48
N THR A 326 48.02 -3.44 23.86
CA THR A 326 47.38 -4.52 23.11
C THR A 326 45.90 -4.28 22.82
N SER A 327 45.40 -4.91 21.76
CA SER A 327 44.01 -4.82 21.31
C SER A 327 43.45 -6.19 20.95
N TRP A 328 42.13 -6.34 21.04
CA TRP A 328 41.44 -7.59 20.74
C TRP A 328 41.44 -7.88 19.23
N THR A 329 41.63 -9.16 18.92
CA THR A 329 41.61 -9.70 17.56
C THR A 329 40.79 -10.98 17.52
N ILE A 330 40.41 -11.40 16.31
CA ILE A 330 39.89 -12.75 16.08
C ILE A 330 40.72 -13.42 14.99
N SER A 331 41.16 -14.65 15.26
CA SER A 331 41.76 -15.50 14.23
C SER A 331 40.66 -16.11 13.37
N PHE A 332 40.65 -15.80 12.08
CA PHE A 332 39.72 -16.39 11.12
C PHE A 332 40.12 -17.81 10.69
N SER A 333 41.30 -18.28 11.13
CA SER A 333 41.71 -19.69 11.00
C SER A 333 41.05 -20.58 12.04
N THR A 334 40.95 -20.11 13.30
CA THR A 334 40.53 -20.95 14.44
C THR A 334 39.25 -20.47 15.15
N GLY A 335 38.83 -19.22 14.92
CA GLY A 335 37.73 -18.60 15.65
C GLY A 335 38.09 -18.11 17.04
N ALA A 336 39.36 -18.22 17.44
CA ALA A 336 39.80 -17.81 18.77
C ALA A 336 39.54 -16.30 18.98
N SER A 337 38.61 -15.98 19.87
CA SER A 337 38.17 -14.62 20.22
C SER A 337 38.82 -14.07 21.50
N GLY A 338 39.65 -14.87 22.15
CA GLY A 338 40.44 -14.50 23.34
C GLY A 338 41.81 -13.89 23.04
N ASN A 339 42.15 -13.66 21.78
CA ASN A 339 43.50 -13.25 21.40
C ASN A 339 43.65 -11.72 21.41
N THR A 340 44.61 -11.23 22.19
CA THR A 340 45.07 -9.84 22.11
C THR A 340 46.44 -9.77 21.46
N VAL A 341 46.64 -8.81 20.57
CA VAL A 341 47.92 -8.61 19.87
C VAL A 341 48.42 -7.18 20.14
N THR A 342 49.73 -6.96 20.09
CA THR A 342 50.31 -5.62 20.28
C THR A 342 49.82 -4.68 19.20
N LYS A 343 49.47 -3.44 19.59
CA LYS A 343 48.83 -2.45 18.70
C LYS A 343 49.70 -2.07 17.48
N ASN A 344 51.00 -2.34 17.55
CA ASN A 344 51.96 -2.11 16.47
C ASN A 344 52.06 -3.26 15.44
N THR A 345 51.44 -4.41 15.71
CA THR A 345 51.40 -5.53 14.76
C THR A 345 50.56 -5.18 13.54
N LEU A 346 51.00 -5.62 12.36
CA LEU A 346 50.22 -5.52 11.14
C LEU A 346 49.22 -6.69 11.08
N SER A 347 47.92 -6.37 11.08
CA SER A 347 46.86 -7.38 10.95
C SER A 347 45.82 -6.95 9.91
N TYR A 348 44.93 -7.88 9.56
CA TYR A 348 43.92 -7.66 8.53
C TYR A 348 42.76 -6.81 9.04
N VAL A 349 42.11 -6.11 8.11
CA VAL A 349 41.01 -5.19 8.39
C VAL A 349 39.82 -5.55 7.50
N ARG A 350 38.66 -5.74 8.13
CA ARG A 350 37.36 -5.84 7.45
C ARG A 350 36.43 -4.81 8.05
N ALA A 351 35.94 -3.91 7.20
CA ALA A 351 34.98 -2.90 7.59
C ALA A 351 33.55 -3.47 7.60
N ILE A 352 32.75 -2.95 8.52
CA ILE A 352 31.32 -3.24 8.60
C ILE A 352 30.51 -1.95 8.71
N ARG A 353 29.21 -2.04 8.43
CA ARG A 353 28.22 -1.00 8.71
C ARG A 353 26.96 -1.63 9.30
N LYS A 354 26.07 -0.82 9.86
CA LYS A 354 24.78 -1.27 10.40
C LYS A 354 23.63 -0.92 9.46
N PHE A 355 22.57 -1.71 9.48
CA PHE A 355 21.31 -1.40 8.80
C PHE A 355 20.12 -1.79 9.66
#